data_AF-A0A843F565-F1
#
_entry.id   AF-A0A843F565-F1
#
_cell.length_a   1.000
_cell.length_b   1.000
_cell.length_c   1.000
_cell.angle_alpha   90.00
_cell.angle_beta   90.00
_cell.angle_gamma   90.00
#
_symmetry.space_group_name_H-M   'P 1'
#
loop_
_entity.id
_entity.type
_entity.pdbx_description
1 polymer ?
#
loop_
_entity_poly.entity_id
_entity_poly.type
_entity_poly.pdbx_seq_one_letter_code
_entity_poly.pdbx_strand_id
1 'polypeptide(L)'
;MAVAIILVLFSAISSSYLDHTNADDGYFVTISTIACQNDKVTYDEHLVYDGSLSLKGAAMRPQIATWELFVAYLAKLSNIHPAIVAHSILPFVLIVLCFMAIWNFGIQLVGYDKAPLFILIYALLALFDAVNTDSQGTFMIMLVWQGKSMLANFSIPMLMSGVLSMYSEDSKWKQAIWNLIIVIAGINFSAVGLYLMSITYLVTGLPYLVLQAVKKNWKTIVDILVKVICTMLPIVLISFVLYFQVTTSSTGSDYVTTLPKSWLSIFYKGIGSGPYLIVLILCFVHIFMKETDILKKCFFIGVPVTLFATFLNPLLNKFVAQNITGVDLYWRLYWILPTYLIISYVVSNLLHEYVVKKETVSLLLSSAIIMSSGT
;
A
#
# COMPACT_ATOMS: atom_id res chain seq x y z
N MET A 1 -20.81 -4.34 -13.49
CA MET A 1 -19.54 -4.93 -13.96
C MET A 1 -18.96 -4.15 -15.13
N ALA A 2 -19.64 -4.08 -16.28
CA ALA A 2 -19.15 -3.38 -17.47
C ALA A 2 -18.67 -1.93 -17.18
N VAL A 3 -19.45 -1.14 -16.44
CA VAL A 3 -19.07 0.24 -16.06
C VAL A 3 -17.77 0.29 -15.26
N ALA A 4 -17.56 -0.63 -14.32
CA ALA A 4 -16.32 -0.69 -13.53
C ALA A 4 -15.11 -1.03 -14.41
N ILE A 5 -15.27 -2.00 -15.32
CA ILE A 5 -14.22 -2.38 -16.28
C ILE A 5 -13.87 -1.19 -17.18
N ILE A 6 -14.88 -0.50 -17.72
CA ILE A 6 -14.67 0.68 -18.57
C ILE A 6 -13.90 1.76 -17.82
N LEU A 7 -14.23 2.02 -16.55
CA LEU A 7 -13.56 3.03 -15.74
C LEU A 7 -12.10 2.67 -15.43
N VAL A 8 -11.84 1.39 -15.13
CA VAL A 8 -10.47 0.88 -14.92
C VAL A 8 -9.65 0.99 -16.21
N LEU A 9 -10.20 0.57 -17.34
CA LEU A 9 -9.54 0.68 -18.64
C LEU A 9 -9.33 2.14 -19.04
N PHE A 10 -10.30 3.02 -18.79
CA PHE A 10 -10.16 4.44 -19.00
C PHE A 10 -9.00 5.02 -18.17
N SER A 11 -8.88 4.64 -16.90
CA SER A 11 -7.78 5.07 -16.02
C SER A 11 -6.42 4.57 -16.53
N ALA A 12 -6.36 3.30 -16.91
CA ALA A 12 -5.17 2.65 -17.47
C ALA A 12 -4.70 3.30 -18.79
N ILE A 13 -5.64 3.55 -19.71
CA ILE A 13 -5.36 4.21 -21.00
C ILE A 13 -4.92 5.67 -20.75
N SER A 14 -5.65 6.41 -19.92
CA SER A 14 -5.34 7.81 -19.66
C SER A 14 -3.94 7.98 -19.06
N SER A 15 -3.57 7.13 -18.09
CA SER A 15 -2.23 7.12 -17.49
C SER A 15 -1.12 6.80 -18.49
N SER A 16 -1.36 5.87 -19.42
CA SER A 16 -0.38 5.45 -20.43
C SER A 16 -0.21 6.41 -21.60
N TYR A 17 -1.25 7.18 -21.96
CA TYR A 17 -1.27 8.01 -23.17
C TYR A 17 -1.18 9.51 -22.90
N LEU A 18 -1.66 9.99 -21.75
CA LEU A 18 -1.61 11.41 -21.43
C LEU A 18 -0.26 11.76 -20.80
N ASP A 19 0.24 12.93 -21.20
CA ASP A 19 1.49 13.46 -20.67
C ASP A 19 1.35 13.81 -19.18
N HIS A 20 2.35 13.41 -18.41
CA HIS A 20 2.49 13.77 -17.01
C HIS A 20 3.97 13.74 -16.63
N THR A 21 4.44 14.80 -15.98
CA THR A 21 5.84 14.92 -15.55
C THR A 21 5.96 14.62 -14.07
N ASN A 22 7.04 13.95 -13.64
CA ASN A 22 7.32 13.75 -12.24
C ASN A 22 8.78 14.05 -11.87
N ALA A 23 9.01 14.70 -10.73
CA ALA A 23 10.37 14.98 -10.27
C ALA A 23 11.19 13.71 -10.00
N ASP A 24 10.54 12.59 -9.65
CA ASP A 24 11.20 11.32 -9.42
C ASP A 24 11.72 10.65 -10.71
N ASP A 25 11.34 11.14 -11.90
CA ASP A 25 11.82 10.62 -13.20
C ASP A 25 13.35 10.67 -13.26
N GLY A 26 13.93 11.78 -12.79
CA GLY A 26 15.38 12.00 -12.75
C GLY A 26 16.14 10.98 -11.90
N TYR A 27 15.45 10.30 -10.99
CA TYR A 27 16.04 9.25 -10.16
C TYR A 27 15.72 7.85 -10.70
N PHE A 28 14.43 7.47 -10.75
CA PHE A 28 14.05 6.07 -11.02
C PHE A 28 14.25 5.67 -12.49
N VAL A 29 13.86 6.53 -13.44
CA VAL A 29 14.03 6.24 -14.88
C VAL A 29 15.51 6.29 -15.26
N THR A 30 16.28 7.16 -14.62
CA THR A 30 17.74 7.23 -14.79
C THR A 30 18.42 5.93 -14.38
N ILE A 31 18.06 5.33 -13.23
CA ILE A 31 18.61 4.03 -12.81
C ILE A 31 18.33 2.97 -13.89
N SER A 32 17.10 2.88 -14.36
CA SER A 32 16.74 1.92 -15.41
C SER A 32 17.50 2.16 -16.73
N THR A 33 17.74 3.43 -17.07
CA THR A 33 18.48 3.83 -18.28
C THR A 33 19.95 3.47 -18.19
N ILE A 34 20.61 3.80 -17.08
CA ILE A 34 22.02 3.45 -16.84
C ILE A 34 22.20 1.93 -16.85
N ALA A 35 21.34 1.19 -16.15
CA ALA A 35 21.41 -0.27 -16.11
C ALA A 35 21.25 -0.90 -17.51
N CYS A 36 20.30 -0.38 -18.30
CA CYS A 36 20.06 -0.85 -19.66
C CYS A 36 21.21 -0.52 -20.63
N GLN A 37 21.80 0.68 -20.54
CA GLN A 37 22.88 1.14 -21.43
C GLN A 37 24.23 0.51 -21.10
N ASN A 38 24.56 0.39 -19.82
CA ASN A 38 25.86 -0.08 -19.36
C ASN A 38 25.92 -1.60 -19.18
N ASP A 39 24.80 -2.30 -19.35
CA ASP A 39 24.66 -3.74 -19.09
C ASP A 39 25.14 -4.15 -17.69
N LYS A 40 24.68 -3.41 -16.69
CA LYS A 40 25.05 -3.61 -15.29
C LYS A 40 23.83 -3.78 -14.40
N VAL A 41 23.92 -4.74 -13.49
CA VAL A 41 23.00 -4.93 -12.37
C VAL A 41 23.55 -4.14 -11.19
N THR A 42 23.57 -2.81 -11.32
CA THR A 42 24.05 -1.89 -10.27
C THR A 42 22.95 -0.93 -9.87
N TYR A 43 22.73 -0.83 -8.57
CA TYR A 43 21.80 0.11 -7.98
C TYR A 43 22.59 1.33 -7.53
N ASP A 44 22.10 2.53 -7.83
CA ASP A 44 22.53 3.76 -7.15
C ASP A 44 24.00 4.19 -7.41
N GLU A 45 24.38 4.36 -8.68
CA GLU A 45 25.64 5.05 -9.03
C GLU A 45 25.53 6.56 -8.71
N HIS A 46 26.64 7.22 -8.34
CA HIS A 46 26.69 8.67 -8.05
C HIS A 46 26.02 9.51 -9.16
N LEU A 47 26.14 9.05 -10.40
CA LEU A 47 25.57 9.65 -11.60
C LEU A 47 24.04 9.90 -11.52
N VAL A 48 23.32 9.09 -10.75
CA VAL A 48 21.85 9.13 -10.63
C VAL A 48 21.37 10.42 -9.95
N TYR A 49 22.20 11.08 -9.12
CA TYR A 49 21.77 12.20 -8.29
C TYR A 49 22.12 13.57 -8.83
N ASP A 50 23.29 13.74 -9.45
CA ASP A 50 23.83 15.05 -9.81
C ASP A 50 24.49 15.07 -11.21
N GLY A 51 24.43 13.95 -11.95
CA GLY A 51 25.15 13.79 -13.22
C GLY A 51 26.67 13.85 -13.08
N SER A 52 27.21 13.78 -11.86
CA SER A 52 28.62 13.96 -11.54
C SER A 52 29.16 12.78 -10.72
N LEU A 53 30.34 12.28 -11.10
CA LEU A 53 31.05 11.27 -10.31
C LEU A 53 31.72 11.87 -9.05
N SER A 54 31.56 13.16 -8.79
CA SER A 54 32.49 13.95 -7.98
C SER A 54 32.06 14.23 -6.53
N LEU A 55 30.81 13.99 -6.15
CA LEU A 55 30.33 14.28 -4.80
C LEU A 55 30.22 13.02 -3.92
N LYS A 56 31.11 12.94 -2.92
CA LYS A 56 31.15 11.96 -1.82
C LYS A 56 30.02 12.18 -0.79
N GLY A 57 28.79 12.33 -1.24
CA GLY A 57 27.61 12.44 -0.39
C GLY A 57 26.71 11.22 -0.51
N ALA A 58 27.26 10.00 -0.48
CA ALA A 58 26.46 8.79 -0.65
C ALA A 58 25.60 8.56 0.62
N ALA A 59 24.33 8.95 0.57
CA ALA A 59 23.33 8.39 1.45
C ALA A 59 23.35 6.87 1.24
N MET A 60 23.74 6.09 2.27
CA MET A 60 23.73 4.64 2.17
C MET A 60 22.28 4.19 2.08
N ARG A 61 21.84 3.86 0.87
CA ARG A 61 20.50 3.31 0.60
C ARG A 61 20.60 1.79 0.50
N PRO A 62 19.75 1.04 1.21
CA PRO A 62 19.70 -0.41 1.05
C PRO A 62 19.36 -0.79 -0.40
N GLN A 63 20.33 -1.35 -1.12
CA GLN A 63 20.22 -1.76 -2.52
C GLN A 63 19.50 -3.11 -2.65
N ILE A 64 18.27 -3.18 -2.13
CA ILE A 64 17.46 -4.41 -2.07
C ILE A 64 16.22 -4.36 -2.97
N ALA A 65 15.75 -3.16 -3.34
CA ALA A 65 14.66 -3.00 -4.28
C ALA A 65 15.18 -3.22 -5.71
N THR A 66 14.47 -4.03 -6.49
CA THR A 66 14.90 -4.46 -7.83
C THR A 66 13.98 -3.93 -8.94
N TRP A 67 12.99 -3.11 -8.58
CA TRP A 67 11.98 -2.58 -9.50
C TRP A 67 12.57 -1.87 -10.71
N GLU A 68 13.54 -0.99 -10.52
CA GLU A 68 14.14 -0.21 -11.60
C GLU A 68 14.95 -1.10 -12.54
N LEU A 69 15.53 -2.18 -12.04
CA LEU A 69 16.17 -3.20 -12.89
C LEU A 69 15.16 -4.07 -13.63
N PHE A 70 13.97 -4.32 -13.05
CA PHE A 70 12.89 -4.97 -13.77
C PHE A 70 12.43 -4.12 -14.96
N VAL A 71 12.29 -2.80 -14.78
CA VAL A 71 12.00 -1.87 -15.89
C VAL A 71 13.13 -1.91 -16.93
N ALA A 72 14.40 -1.88 -16.51
CA ALA A 72 15.55 -2.00 -17.42
C ALA A 72 15.57 -3.32 -18.19
N TYR A 73 15.23 -4.42 -17.53
CA TYR A 73 15.12 -5.75 -18.14
C TYR A 73 14.04 -5.77 -19.23
N LEU A 74 12.85 -5.24 -18.94
CA LEU A 74 11.78 -5.14 -19.93
C LEU A 74 12.17 -4.25 -21.11
N ALA A 75 12.83 -3.12 -20.85
CA ALA A 75 13.36 -2.22 -21.87
C ALA A 75 14.36 -2.93 -22.78
N LYS A 76 15.33 -3.66 -22.21
CA LYS A 76 16.33 -4.42 -22.96
C LYS A 76 15.70 -5.57 -23.77
N LEU A 77 14.74 -6.29 -23.18
CA LEU A 77 14.05 -7.39 -23.83
C LEU A 77 13.21 -6.93 -25.03
N SER A 78 12.55 -5.78 -24.90
CA SER A 78 11.66 -5.21 -25.93
C SER A 78 12.37 -4.28 -26.92
N ASN A 79 13.63 -3.92 -26.65
CA ASN A 79 14.37 -2.89 -27.37
C ASN A 79 13.65 -1.53 -27.40
N ILE A 80 13.04 -1.16 -26.27
CA ILE A 80 12.29 0.10 -26.07
C ILE A 80 12.99 0.90 -24.98
N HIS A 81 13.05 2.23 -25.13
CA HIS A 81 13.68 3.10 -24.12
C HIS A 81 12.99 2.95 -22.75
N PRO A 82 13.73 2.86 -21.63
CA PRO A 82 13.15 2.68 -20.29
C PRO A 82 12.07 3.70 -19.92
N ALA A 83 12.21 4.95 -20.34
CA ALA A 83 11.17 5.98 -20.13
C ALA A 83 9.83 5.61 -20.80
N ILE A 84 9.85 5.05 -22.02
CA ILE A 84 8.63 4.62 -22.72
C ILE A 84 8.03 3.40 -22.01
N VAL A 85 8.87 2.47 -21.56
CA VAL A 85 8.41 1.32 -20.77
C VAL A 85 7.72 1.79 -19.49
N ALA A 86 8.35 2.71 -18.74
CA ALA A 86 7.85 3.23 -17.48
C ALA A 86 6.55 4.05 -17.64
N HIS A 87 6.47 4.97 -18.60
CA HIS A 87 5.35 5.91 -18.69
C HIS A 87 4.25 5.51 -19.68
N SER A 88 4.50 4.61 -20.63
CA SER A 88 3.50 4.25 -21.64
C SER A 88 3.06 2.79 -21.57
N ILE A 89 3.98 1.85 -21.34
CA ILE A 89 3.67 0.41 -21.39
C ILE A 89 3.20 -0.09 -20.03
N LEU A 90 4.02 0.13 -18.99
CA LEU A 90 3.74 -0.39 -17.66
C LEU A 90 2.47 0.17 -17.03
N PRO A 91 2.10 1.46 -17.14
CA PRO A 91 0.96 1.99 -16.42
C PRO A 91 -0.34 1.27 -16.75
N PHE A 92 -0.57 0.95 -18.02
CA PHE A 92 -1.72 0.17 -18.44
C PHE A 92 -1.79 -1.19 -17.72
N VAL A 93 -0.69 -1.94 -17.75
CA VAL A 93 -0.62 -3.29 -17.18
C VAL A 93 -0.75 -3.25 -15.66
N LEU A 94 -0.05 -2.32 -15.01
CA LEU A 94 0.04 -2.23 -13.56
C LEU A 94 -1.25 -1.71 -12.93
N ILE A 95 -1.93 -0.74 -13.54
CA ILE A 95 -3.24 -0.26 -13.07
C ILE A 95 -4.25 -1.41 -13.09
N VAL A 96 -4.32 -2.16 -14.20
CA VAL A 96 -5.21 -3.33 -14.31
C VAL A 96 -4.85 -4.36 -13.23
N LEU A 97 -3.57 -4.64 -13.03
CA LEU A 97 -3.11 -5.60 -12.02
C LEU A 97 -3.48 -5.16 -10.58
N CYS A 98 -3.32 -3.87 -10.25
CA CYS A 98 -3.77 -3.32 -8.97
C CYS A 98 -5.28 -3.50 -8.79
N PHE A 99 -6.10 -3.15 -9.78
CA PHE A 99 -7.54 -3.35 -9.70
C PHE A 99 -7.96 -4.82 -9.63
N MET A 100 -7.21 -5.75 -10.24
CA MET A 100 -7.44 -7.19 -10.07
C MET A 100 -7.17 -7.65 -8.63
N ALA A 101 -6.12 -7.14 -7.99
CA ALA A 101 -5.87 -7.40 -6.58
C ALA A 101 -7.00 -6.86 -5.70
N ILE A 102 -7.43 -5.62 -5.94
CA ILE A 102 -8.56 -5.03 -5.21
C ILE A 102 -9.87 -5.78 -5.50
N TRP A 103 -10.08 -6.30 -6.71
CA TRP A 103 -11.26 -7.11 -7.07
C TRP A 103 -11.31 -8.41 -6.25
N ASN A 104 -10.19 -9.13 -6.18
CA ASN A 104 -10.10 -10.35 -5.39
C ASN A 104 -10.35 -10.06 -3.90
N PHE A 105 -9.78 -8.98 -3.38
CA PHE A 105 -10.02 -8.58 -2.00
C PHE A 105 -11.47 -8.13 -1.78
N GLY A 106 -12.05 -7.40 -2.75
CA GLY A 106 -13.45 -6.97 -2.74
C GLY A 106 -14.42 -8.16 -2.67
N ILE A 107 -14.19 -9.22 -3.45
CA ILE A 107 -14.99 -10.45 -3.36
C ILE A 107 -14.94 -11.02 -1.94
N GLN A 108 -13.76 -11.08 -1.33
CA GLN A 108 -13.60 -11.59 0.05
C GLN A 108 -14.40 -10.74 1.07
N LEU A 109 -14.48 -9.41 0.85
CA LEU A 109 -15.15 -8.50 1.77
C LEU A 109 -16.66 -8.41 1.56
N VAL A 110 -17.12 -8.26 0.31
CA VAL A 110 -18.52 -7.96 -0.02
C VAL A 110 -19.25 -9.07 -0.78
N GLY A 111 -18.56 -10.12 -1.23
CA GLY A 111 -19.10 -11.18 -2.07
C GLY A 111 -19.21 -10.79 -3.56
N TYR A 112 -19.45 -11.77 -4.42
CA TYR A 112 -19.50 -11.58 -5.88
C TYR A 112 -20.58 -10.60 -6.33
N ASP A 113 -21.73 -10.59 -5.67
CA ASP A 113 -22.88 -9.76 -6.08
C ASP A 113 -22.58 -8.26 -5.96
N LYS A 114 -21.82 -7.87 -4.93
CA LYS A 114 -21.49 -6.48 -4.63
C LYS A 114 -20.11 -6.06 -5.13
N ALA A 115 -19.23 -7.01 -5.46
CA ALA A 115 -17.87 -6.75 -5.94
C ALA A 115 -17.81 -5.76 -7.13
N PRO A 116 -18.71 -5.81 -8.14
CA PRO A 116 -18.72 -4.81 -9.22
C PRO A 116 -18.95 -3.38 -8.74
N LEU A 117 -19.79 -3.20 -7.73
CA LEU A 117 -20.06 -1.88 -7.17
C LEU A 117 -18.92 -1.43 -6.27
N PHE A 118 -18.39 -2.33 -5.45
CA PHE A 118 -17.20 -2.07 -4.64
C PHE A 118 -16.03 -1.55 -5.49
N ILE A 119 -15.73 -2.22 -6.61
CA ILE A 119 -14.63 -1.81 -7.50
C ILE A 119 -14.93 -0.51 -8.23
N LEU A 120 -16.19 -0.28 -8.62
CA LEU A 120 -16.59 1.00 -9.21
C LEU A 120 -16.32 2.15 -8.22
N ILE A 121 -16.72 2.02 -6.96
CA ILE A 121 -16.49 3.04 -5.94
C ILE A 121 -14.99 3.22 -5.68
N TYR A 122 -14.24 2.14 -5.53
CA TYR A 122 -12.79 2.21 -5.33
C TYR A 122 -12.10 2.95 -6.49
N ALA A 123 -12.49 2.65 -7.73
CA ALA A 123 -11.94 3.32 -8.92
C ALA A 123 -12.29 4.81 -8.98
N LEU A 124 -13.51 5.20 -8.59
CA LEU A 124 -13.90 6.61 -8.49
C LEU A 124 -13.08 7.34 -7.42
N LEU A 125 -12.87 6.73 -6.25
CA LEU A 125 -12.00 7.30 -5.20
C LEU A 125 -10.59 7.51 -5.72
N ALA A 126 -10.02 6.51 -6.40
CA ALA A 126 -8.68 6.62 -6.99
C ALA A 126 -8.60 7.76 -8.01
N LEU A 127 -9.61 7.92 -8.87
CA LEU A 127 -9.64 8.98 -9.88
C LEU A 127 -9.76 10.38 -9.29
N PHE A 128 -10.66 10.58 -8.32
CA PHE A 128 -10.89 11.91 -7.76
C PHE A 128 -9.81 12.35 -6.77
N ASP A 129 -9.14 11.41 -6.10
CA ASP A 129 -8.03 11.71 -5.20
C ASP A 129 -6.70 11.95 -5.94
N ALA A 130 -6.60 11.60 -7.23
CA ALA A 130 -5.40 11.73 -8.05
C ALA A 130 -5.00 13.20 -8.38
N VAL A 131 -5.47 14.16 -7.59
CA VAL A 131 -5.13 15.59 -7.64
C VAL A 131 -4.09 15.95 -6.57
N ASN A 132 -4.03 15.19 -5.48
CA ASN A 132 -3.13 15.42 -4.34
C ASN A 132 -1.82 14.63 -4.53
N THR A 133 -0.66 15.27 -4.54
CA THR A 133 0.63 14.63 -4.93
C THR A 133 1.04 13.42 -4.07
N ASP A 134 0.64 13.39 -2.79
CA ASP A 134 0.98 12.33 -1.85
C ASP A 134 -0.16 11.31 -1.61
N SER A 135 -1.21 11.37 -2.43
CA SER A 135 -2.46 10.64 -2.22
C SER A 135 -2.46 9.24 -2.82
N GLN A 136 -3.34 8.37 -2.31
CA GLN A 136 -3.42 7.00 -2.79
C GLN A 136 -3.86 6.94 -4.27
N GLY A 137 -4.78 7.83 -4.66
CA GLY A 137 -5.20 7.98 -6.06
C GLY A 137 -4.04 8.35 -6.99
N THR A 138 -3.20 9.30 -6.58
CA THR A 138 -2.03 9.72 -7.37
C THR A 138 -1.02 8.58 -7.52
N PHE A 139 -0.72 7.85 -6.44
CA PHE A 139 0.14 6.67 -6.54
C PHE A 139 -0.44 5.59 -7.46
N MET A 140 -1.76 5.38 -7.42
CA MET A 140 -2.41 4.33 -8.20
C MET A 140 -2.53 4.67 -9.70
N ILE A 141 -2.74 5.93 -10.05
CA ILE A 141 -3.06 6.33 -11.43
C ILE A 141 -1.89 7.05 -12.09
N MET A 142 -1.28 8.03 -11.43
CA MET A 142 -0.24 8.87 -12.03
C MET A 142 1.16 8.28 -11.83
N LEU A 143 1.42 7.68 -10.66
CA LEU A 143 2.76 7.22 -10.28
C LEU A 143 2.89 5.70 -10.29
N VAL A 144 1.95 4.98 -10.89
CA VAL A 144 1.88 3.50 -10.84
C VAL A 144 3.15 2.82 -11.35
N TRP A 145 3.88 3.50 -12.24
CA TRP A 145 5.15 3.07 -12.80
C TRP A 145 6.29 3.02 -11.77
N GLN A 146 6.11 3.64 -10.61
CA GLN A 146 7.05 3.61 -9.50
C GLN A 146 6.81 2.38 -8.63
N GLY A 147 7.89 1.74 -8.16
CA GLY A 147 7.76 0.53 -7.35
C GLY A 147 7.05 0.81 -6.01
N LYS A 148 7.27 1.97 -5.38
CA LYS A 148 6.54 2.37 -4.15
C LYS A 148 5.02 2.41 -4.34
N SER A 149 4.53 2.69 -5.55
CA SER A 149 3.11 2.66 -5.88
C SER A 149 2.57 1.24 -5.95
N MET A 150 3.33 0.31 -6.53
CA MET A 150 2.99 -1.12 -6.54
C MET A 150 3.01 -1.71 -5.13
N LEU A 151 3.95 -1.28 -4.28
CA LEU A 151 3.94 -1.65 -2.87
C LEU A 151 2.63 -1.22 -2.20
N ALA A 152 2.24 0.06 -2.35
CA ALA A 152 1.07 0.63 -1.69
C ALA A 152 -0.27 0.07 -2.22
N ASN A 153 -0.40 -0.08 -3.54
CA ASN A 153 -1.69 -0.37 -4.20
C ASN A 153 -1.87 -1.82 -4.65
N PHE A 154 -0.80 -2.63 -4.65
CA PHE A 154 -0.88 -4.05 -4.99
C PHE A 154 -0.43 -4.94 -3.82
N SER A 155 0.81 -4.80 -3.34
CA SER A 155 1.36 -5.71 -2.32
C SER A 155 0.66 -5.60 -0.96
N ILE A 156 0.39 -4.38 -0.47
CA ILE A 156 -0.30 -4.19 0.81
C ILE A 156 -1.72 -4.78 0.76
N PRO A 157 -2.59 -4.44 -0.21
CA PRO A 157 -3.92 -5.06 -0.30
C PRO A 157 -3.89 -6.59 -0.44
N MET A 158 -2.96 -7.12 -1.26
CA MET A 158 -2.78 -8.57 -1.41
C MET A 158 -2.37 -9.24 -0.10
N LEU A 159 -1.44 -8.63 0.65
CA LEU A 159 -1.01 -9.15 1.95
C LEU A 159 -2.16 -9.09 2.97
N MET A 160 -2.92 -7.99 3.00
CA MET A 160 -4.08 -7.88 3.87
C MET A 160 -5.12 -8.96 3.58
N SER A 161 -5.49 -9.14 2.31
CA SER A 161 -6.38 -10.21 1.86
C SER A 161 -5.84 -11.59 2.24
N GLY A 162 -4.55 -11.82 2.03
CA GLY A 162 -3.88 -13.06 2.37
C GLY A 162 -3.87 -13.35 3.87
N VAL A 163 -3.64 -12.35 4.71
CA VAL A 163 -3.76 -12.48 6.17
C VAL A 163 -5.19 -12.83 6.56
N LEU A 164 -6.19 -12.18 5.97
CA LEU A 164 -7.60 -12.54 6.20
C LEU A 164 -7.91 -13.98 5.80
N SER A 165 -7.36 -14.45 4.68
CA SER A 165 -7.54 -15.83 4.21
C SER A 165 -6.94 -16.86 5.16
N MET A 166 -5.90 -16.53 5.94
CA MET A 166 -5.33 -17.46 6.94
C MET A 166 -6.34 -17.88 8.01
N TYR A 167 -7.42 -17.11 8.20
CA TYR A 167 -8.45 -17.44 9.19
C TYR A 167 -9.54 -18.36 8.67
N SER A 168 -9.78 -18.35 7.36
CA SER A 168 -10.80 -19.18 6.71
C SER A 168 -10.22 -20.40 5.99
N GLU A 169 -8.94 -20.40 5.64
CA GLU A 169 -8.32 -21.52 4.93
C GLU A 169 -8.03 -22.73 5.84
N ASP A 170 -8.33 -23.92 5.32
CA ASP A 170 -7.98 -25.19 5.95
C ASP A 170 -6.45 -25.37 6.07
N SER A 171 -5.69 -24.90 5.07
CA SER A 171 -4.23 -25.02 5.02
C SER A 171 -3.52 -23.67 5.20
N LYS A 172 -3.35 -23.27 6.45
CA LYS A 172 -2.64 -22.02 6.81
C LYS A 172 -1.18 -21.97 6.31
N TRP A 173 -0.53 -23.10 6.05
CA TRP A 173 0.84 -23.12 5.51
C TRP A 173 0.88 -22.61 4.07
N LYS A 174 -0.09 -23.02 3.25
CA LYS A 174 -0.21 -22.53 1.87
C LYS A 174 -0.34 -21.00 1.87
N GLN A 175 -1.24 -20.47 2.69
CA GLN A 175 -1.42 -19.02 2.79
C GLN A 175 -0.20 -18.30 3.39
N ALA A 176 0.48 -18.88 4.38
CA ALA A 176 1.70 -18.30 4.93
C ALA A 176 2.83 -18.19 3.89
N ILE A 177 2.97 -19.20 3.02
CA ILE A 177 3.93 -19.18 1.90
C ILE A 177 3.55 -18.11 0.87
N TRP A 178 2.26 -18.00 0.51
CA TRP A 178 1.80 -16.92 -0.36
C TRP A 178 2.06 -15.54 0.21
N ASN A 179 1.81 -15.35 1.51
CA ASN A 179 2.11 -14.10 2.21
C ASN A 179 3.61 -13.79 2.17
N LEU A 180 4.49 -14.79 2.32
CA LEU A 180 5.94 -14.62 2.17
C LEU A 180 6.32 -14.13 0.77
N ILE A 181 5.76 -14.75 -0.28
CA ILE A 181 6.02 -14.33 -1.67
C ILE A 181 5.59 -12.87 -1.88
N ILE A 182 4.42 -12.49 -1.36
CA ILE A 182 3.91 -11.11 -1.45
C ILE A 182 4.82 -10.14 -0.69
N VAL A 183 5.32 -10.52 0.50
CA VAL A 183 6.28 -9.71 1.28
C VAL A 183 7.58 -9.52 0.50
N ILE A 184 8.14 -10.59 -0.08
CA ILE A 184 9.35 -10.51 -0.92
C ILE A 184 9.11 -9.59 -2.12
N ALA A 185 7.97 -9.71 -2.80
CA ALA A 185 7.62 -8.82 -3.91
C ALA A 185 7.54 -7.35 -3.45
N GLY A 186 6.92 -7.08 -2.29
CA GLY A 186 6.83 -5.74 -1.71
C GLY A 186 8.19 -5.10 -1.42
N ILE A 187 9.15 -5.88 -0.94
CA ILE A 187 10.54 -5.43 -0.70
C ILE A 187 11.24 -5.12 -2.03
N ASN A 188 11.01 -5.94 -3.05
CA ASN A 188 11.59 -5.73 -4.39
C ASN A 188 10.98 -4.52 -5.10
N PHE A 189 9.72 -4.18 -4.82
CA PHE A 189 9.09 -2.95 -5.28
C PHE A 189 9.69 -1.70 -4.64
N SER A 190 10.03 -1.74 -3.36
CA SER A 190 10.70 -0.61 -2.70
C SER A 190 11.38 -1.07 -1.42
N ALA A 191 12.52 -0.48 -1.07
CA ALA A 191 13.18 -0.71 0.20
C ALA A 191 12.28 -0.38 1.41
N VAL A 192 11.29 0.50 1.23
CA VAL A 192 10.24 0.77 2.23
C VAL A 192 9.39 -0.45 2.55
N GLY A 193 9.25 -1.38 1.61
CA GLY A 193 8.55 -2.65 1.81
C GLY A 193 9.15 -3.47 2.95
N LEU A 194 10.43 -3.29 3.27
CA LEU A 194 11.13 -4.01 4.35
C LEU A 194 10.44 -3.84 5.71
N TYR A 195 10.10 -2.61 6.08
CA TYR A 195 9.34 -2.36 7.30
C TYR A 195 7.83 -2.40 7.04
N LEU A 196 7.38 -1.87 5.90
CA LEU A 196 5.95 -1.63 5.68
C LEU A 196 5.17 -2.94 5.50
N MET A 197 5.74 -3.94 4.84
CA MET A 197 5.12 -5.26 4.69
C MET A 197 5.05 -6.01 6.02
N SER A 198 6.11 -5.95 6.83
CA SER A 198 6.12 -6.55 8.16
C SER A 198 5.10 -5.90 9.10
N ILE A 199 5.01 -4.57 9.09
CA ILE A 199 4.00 -3.83 9.85
C ILE A 199 2.60 -4.17 9.36
N THR A 200 2.37 -4.22 8.04
CA THR A 200 1.07 -4.60 7.46
C THR A 200 0.65 -5.99 7.94
N TYR A 201 1.55 -6.97 7.92
CA TYR A 201 1.28 -8.32 8.41
C TYR A 201 0.87 -8.29 9.88
N LEU A 202 1.64 -7.60 10.73
CA LEU A 202 1.39 -7.52 12.16
C LEU A 202 0.07 -6.81 12.49
N VAL A 203 -0.15 -5.62 11.92
CA VAL A 203 -1.33 -4.79 12.19
C VAL A 203 -2.60 -5.45 11.65
N THR A 204 -2.52 -6.15 10.51
CA THR A 204 -3.65 -6.91 9.98
C THR A 204 -3.94 -8.15 10.81
N GLY A 205 -2.90 -8.84 11.29
CA GLY A 205 -3.05 -10.11 11.99
C GLY A 205 -3.41 -10.00 13.48
N LEU A 206 -2.94 -8.96 14.16
CA LEU A 206 -3.06 -8.81 15.61
C LEU A 206 -4.51 -8.76 16.12
N PRO A 207 -5.46 -8.02 15.50
CA PRO A 207 -6.86 -8.01 15.95
C PRO A 207 -7.48 -9.40 16.01
N TYR A 208 -7.10 -10.28 15.07
CA TYR A 208 -7.60 -11.65 15.05
C TYR A 208 -6.94 -12.52 16.11
N LEU A 209 -5.65 -12.35 16.37
CA LEU A 209 -4.98 -13.06 17.47
C LEU A 209 -5.61 -12.70 18.81
N VAL A 210 -5.95 -11.41 19.01
CA VAL A 210 -6.70 -10.94 20.18
C VAL A 210 -8.07 -11.60 20.25
N LEU A 211 -8.82 -11.65 19.13
CA LEU A 211 -10.11 -12.33 19.08
C LEU A 211 -10.00 -13.82 19.46
N GLN A 212 -8.98 -14.53 18.97
CA GLN A 212 -8.76 -15.94 19.33
C GLN A 212 -8.35 -16.09 20.80
N ALA A 213 -7.61 -15.14 21.36
CA ALA A 213 -7.22 -15.16 22.77
C ALA A 213 -8.44 -14.98 23.68
N VAL A 214 -9.34 -14.05 23.33
CA VAL A 214 -10.64 -13.87 24.02
C VAL A 214 -11.48 -15.14 23.94
N LYS A 215 -11.47 -15.83 22.79
CA LYS A 215 -12.12 -17.14 22.61
C LYS A 215 -11.37 -18.32 23.26
N LYS A 216 -10.22 -18.08 23.89
CA LYS A 216 -9.33 -19.08 24.51
C LYS A 216 -8.83 -20.16 23.53
N ASN A 217 -8.74 -19.85 22.24
CA ASN A 217 -8.29 -20.75 21.18
C ASN A 217 -6.76 -20.75 21.01
N TRP A 218 -6.04 -21.09 22.08
CA TRP A 218 -4.57 -21.04 22.12
C TRP A 218 -3.89 -21.91 21.06
N LYS A 219 -4.48 -23.06 20.71
CA LYS A 219 -3.96 -23.93 19.65
C LYS A 219 -3.88 -23.18 18.32
N THR A 220 -4.93 -22.46 17.95
CA THR A 220 -4.98 -21.66 16.71
C THR A 220 -3.98 -20.51 16.74
N ILE A 221 -3.81 -19.86 17.89
CA ILE A 221 -2.84 -18.76 18.06
C ILE A 221 -1.42 -19.28 17.82
N VAL A 222 -1.02 -20.35 18.52
CA VAL A 222 0.31 -20.95 18.36
C VAL A 222 0.52 -21.41 16.92
N ASP A 223 -0.49 -22.06 16.34
CA ASP A 223 -0.46 -22.55 14.97
C ASP A 223 -0.26 -21.45 13.91
N ILE A 224 -0.87 -20.27 14.10
CA ILE A 224 -0.66 -19.09 13.25
C ILE A 224 0.72 -18.48 13.52
N LEU A 225 1.09 -18.28 14.78
CA LEU A 225 2.36 -17.65 15.16
C LEU A 225 3.57 -18.44 14.64
N VAL A 226 3.56 -19.77 14.76
CA VAL A 226 4.64 -20.62 14.22
C VAL A 226 4.82 -20.37 12.73
N LYS A 227 3.73 -20.35 11.96
CA LYS A 227 3.80 -20.13 10.50
C LYS A 227 4.28 -18.74 10.14
N VAL A 228 3.77 -17.72 10.82
CA VAL A 228 4.20 -16.33 10.62
C VAL A 228 5.68 -16.17 10.95
N ILE A 229 6.15 -16.72 12.09
CA ILE A 229 7.56 -16.66 12.49
C ILE A 229 8.43 -17.40 11.48
N CYS A 230 8.09 -18.64 11.11
CA CYS A 230 8.88 -19.42 10.16
C CYS A 230 8.99 -18.73 8.79
N THR A 231 7.91 -18.07 8.33
CA THR A 231 7.92 -17.38 7.04
C THR A 231 8.59 -16.00 7.11
N MET A 232 8.44 -15.25 8.20
CA MET A 232 9.00 -13.90 8.32
C MET A 232 10.42 -13.87 8.87
N LEU A 233 10.93 -14.96 9.47
CA LEU A 233 12.28 -15.01 10.05
C LEU A 233 13.38 -14.56 9.06
N PRO A 234 13.42 -15.02 7.79
CA PRO A 234 14.43 -14.55 6.84
C PRO A 234 14.38 -13.04 6.61
N ILE A 235 13.17 -12.48 6.53
CA ILE A 235 12.96 -11.04 6.34
C ILE A 235 13.46 -10.26 7.55
N VAL A 236 13.12 -10.70 8.76
CA VAL A 236 13.58 -10.07 10.01
C VAL A 236 15.11 -10.08 10.11
N LEU A 237 15.76 -11.19 9.75
CA LEU A 237 17.22 -11.29 9.75
C LEU A 237 17.86 -10.32 8.74
N ILE A 238 17.32 -10.25 7.52
CA ILE A 238 17.78 -9.29 6.50
C ILE A 238 17.58 -7.86 6.97
N SER A 239 16.42 -7.54 7.55
CA SER A 239 16.13 -6.21 8.11
C SER A 239 17.12 -5.81 9.19
N PHE A 240 17.48 -6.74 10.08
CA PHE A 240 18.45 -6.48 11.13
C PHE A 240 19.83 -6.19 10.54
N VAL A 241 20.32 -7.01 9.59
CA VAL A 241 21.61 -6.79 8.92
C VAL A 241 21.65 -5.42 8.24
N LEU A 242 20.62 -5.08 7.47
CA LEU A 242 20.53 -3.78 6.78
C LEU A 242 20.47 -2.61 7.78
N TYR A 243 19.75 -2.76 8.88
CA TYR A 243 19.70 -1.75 9.93
C TYR A 243 21.09 -1.46 10.52
N PHE A 244 21.89 -2.49 10.82
CA PHE A 244 23.28 -2.29 11.28
C PHE A 244 24.13 -1.59 10.24
N GLN A 245 24.02 -1.97 8.96
CA GLN A 245 24.79 -1.34 7.89
C GLN A 245 24.43 0.14 7.71
N VAL A 246 23.13 0.48 7.76
CA VAL A 246 22.67 1.86 7.66
C VAL A 246 23.15 2.67 8.87
N THR A 247 22.92 2.19 10.10
CA THR A 247 23.24 2.95 11.32
C THR A 247 24.74 3.11 11.58
N THR A 248 25.58 2.23 11.03
CA THR A 248 27.05 2.37 11.08
C THR A 248 27.62 3.28 10.00
N SER A 249 26.82 3.67 9.00
CA SER A 249 27.21 4.63 7.99
C SER A 249 27.11 6.07 8.49
N SER A 250 27.97 6.96 8.01
CA SER A 250 27.96 8.39 8.38
C SER A 250 26.65 9.10 8.01
N THR A 251 25.97 8.65 6.96
CA THR A 251 24.69 9.22 6.55
C THR A 251 23.54 8.67 7.40
N GLY A 252 23.57 7.40 7.79
CA GLY A 252 22.55 6.82 8.66
C GLY A 252 22.54 7.38 10.07
N SER A 253 23.69 7.77 10.64
CA SER A 253 23.73 8.42 11.96
C SER A 253 23.00 9.76 11.98
N ASP A 254 23.10 10.54 10.90
CA ASP A 254 22.40 11.83 10.76
C ASP A 254 20.89 11.62 10.60
N TYR A 255 20.48 10.57 9.87
CA TYR A 255 19.06 10.21 9.74
C TYR A 255 18.40 9.82 11.08
N VAL A 256 19.09 9.04 11.91
CA VAL A 256 18.55 8.59 13.22
C VAL A 256 18.43 9.75 14.21
N THR A 257 19.32 10.74 14.11
CA THR A 257 19.36 11.89 15.03
C THR A 257 18.41 13.02 14.61
N THR A 258 17.98 13.06 13.35
CA THR A 258 17.03 14.05 12.84
C THR A 258 15.69 13.96 13.57
N LEU A 259 15.19 15.09 14.07
CA LEU A 259 13.90 15.14 14.75
C LEU A 259 12.74 15.04 13.74
N PRO A 260 11.70 14.25 14.03
CA PRO A 260 10.54 14.18 13.15
C PRO A 260 9.73 15.47 13.16
N LYS A 261 9.04 15.70 12.05
CA LYS A 261 7.99 16.73 11.98
C LYS A 261 6.92 16.47 13.02
N SER A 262 6.16 17.52 13.38
CA SER A 262 5.03 17.41 14.31
C SER A 262 4.08 16.30 13.85
N TRP A 263 3.65 15.43 14.78
CA TRP A 263 2.74 14.33 14.48
C TRP A 263 1.47 14.82 13.77
N LEU A 264 0.94 15.97 14.20
CA LEU A 264 -0.27 16.57 13.61
C LEU A 264 -0.08 16.90 12.13
N SER A 265 1.10 17.40 11.74
CA SER A 265 1.41 17.70 10.34
C SER A 265 1.49 16.42 9.49
N ILE A 266 2.03 15.34 10.06
CA ILE A 266 2.11 14.04 9.39
C ILE A 266 0.71 13.42 9.29
N PHE A 267 -0.12 13.60 10.32
CA PHE A 267 -1.51 13.16 10.32
C PHE A 267 -2.32 13.81 9.21
N TYR A 268 -2.29 15.14 9.10
CA TYR A 268 -2.98 15.82 8.00
C TYR A 268 -2.41 15.46 6.63
N LYS A 269 -1.09 15.26 6.53
CA LYS A 269 -0.48 14.78 5.29
C LYS A 269 -0.99 13.39 4.90
N GLY A 270 -1.12 12.48 5.86
CA GLY A 270 -1.47 11.09 5.62
C GLY A 270 -2.97 10.83 5.41
N ILE A 271 -3.84 11.55 6.12
CA ILE A 271 -5.30 11.39 6.04
C ILE A 271 -5.94 12.27 4.94
N GLY A 272 -5.29 13.37 4.56
CA GLY A 272 -5.83 14.32 3.60
C GLY A 272 -6.72 15.38 4.25
N SER A 273 -7.74 15.84 3.51
CA SER A 273 -8.58 16.97 3.88
C SER A 273 -9.50 16.70 5.09
N GLY A 274 -9.98 17.78 5.73
CA GLY A 274 -10.93 17.68 6.84
C GLY A 274 -12.23 16.93 6.51
N PRO A 275 -12.89 17.19 5.36
CA PRO A 275 -14.06 16.44 4.91
C PRO A 275 -13.82 14.93 4.78
N TYR A 276 -12.65 14.53 4.27
CA TYR A 276 -12.28 13.12 4.12
C TYR A 276 -12.25 12.39 5.47
N LEU A 277 -11.70 13.03 6.50
CA LEU A 277 -11.69 12.49 7.87
C LEU A 277 -13.10 12.28 8.43
N ILE A 278 -14.02 13.22 8.19
CA ILE A 278 -15.41 13.12 8.65
C ILE A 278 -16.09 11.92 8.00
N VAL A 279 -15.90 11.73 6.69
CA VAL A 279 -16.40 10.56 5.95
C VAL A 279 -15.89 9.26 6.56
N LEU A 280 -14.58 9.17 6.83
CA LEU A 280 -14.00 7.98 7.44
C LEU A 280 -14.59 7.68 8.81
N ILE A 281 -14.78 8.70 9.66
CA ILE A 281 -15.42 8.53 10.98
C ILE A 281 -16.86 7.99 10.82
N LEU A 282 -17.63 8.55 9.90
CA LEU A 282 -18.99 8.07 9.62
C LEU A 282 -19.01 6.63 9.13
N CYS A 283 -18.06 6.25 8.26
CA CYS A 283 -17.91 4.86 7.81
C CYS A 283 -17.54 3.93 8.97
N PHE A 284 -16.65 4.33 9.88
CA PHE A 284 -16.32 3.53 11.07
C PHE A 284 -17.53 3.32 11.97
N VAL A 285 -18.30 4.37 12.23
CA VAL A 285 -19.54 4.29 13.02
C VAL A 285 -20.54 3.36 12.34
N HIS A 286 -20.72 3.47 11.02
CA HIS A 286 -21.59 2.58 10.26
C HIS A 286 -21.17 1.12 10.40
N ILE A 287 -19.89 0.80 10.18
CA ILE A 287 -19.37 -0.57 10.31
C ILE A 287 -19.54 -1.10 11.74
N PHE A 288 -19.23 -0.29 12.75
CA PHE A 288 -19.38 -0.69 14.14
C PHE A 288 -20.82 -1.09 14.48
N MET A 289 -21.78 -0.30 14.01
CA MET A 289 -23.21 -0.47 14.30
C MET A 289 -23.90 -1.54 13.45
N LYS A 290 -23.55 -1.65 12.17
CA LYS A 290 -24.30 -2.47 11.19
C LYS A 290 -23.63 -3.77 10.81
N GLU A 291 -22.30 -3.85 10.86
CA GLU A 291 -21.62 -5.09 10.49
C GLU A 291 -21.91 -6.18 11.52
N THR A 292 -22.13 -7.42 11.08
CA THR A 292 -22.35 -8.55 11.99
C THR A 292 -21.21 -9.55 11.93
N ASP A 293 -20.46 -9.60 10.83
CA ASP A 293 -19.27 -10.42 10.69
C ASP A 293 -18.12 -9.87 11.55
N ILE A 294 -17.81 -10.61 12.61
CA ILE A 294 -16.74 -10.25 13.54
C ILE A 294 -15.37 -10.18 12.85
N LEU A 295 -15.12 -10.98 11.82
CA LEU A 295 -13.85 -10.97 11.10
C LEU A 295 -13.71 -9.68 10.29
N LYS A 296 -14.79 -9.19 9.68
CA LYS A 296 -14.81 -7.90 8.98
C LYS A 296 -14.67 -6.74 9.95
N LYS A 297 -15.28 -6.80 11.14
CA LYS A 297 -15.02 -5.80 12.21
C LYS A 297 -13.56 -5.79 12.65
N CYS A 298 -12.96 -6.97 12.87
CA CYS A 298 -11.55 -7.09 13.20
C CYS A 298 -10.66 -6.46 12.13
N PHE A 299 -10.99 -6.62 10.84
CA PHE A 299 -10.28 -5.95 9.77
C PHE A 299 -10.53 -4.43 9.81
N PHE A 300 -11.75 -3.99 9.54
CA PHE A 300 -12.04 -2.58 9.28
C PHE A 300 -11.82 -1.69 10.50
N ILE A 301 -12.03 -2.19 11.72
CA ILE A 301 -11.83 -1.39 12.95
C ILE A 301 -10.51 -1.76 13.62
N GLY A 302 -10.20 -3.05 13.71
CA GLY A 302 -9.02 -3.51 14.43
C GLY A 302 -7.70 -3.11 13.77
N VAL A 303 -7.63 -3.04 12.44
CA VAL A 303 -6.43 -2.61 11.71
C VAL A 303 -6.10 -1.14 12.01
N PRO A 304 -7.01 -0.17 11.78
CA PRO A 304 -6.77 1.22 12.19
C PRO A 304 -6.44 1.36 13.68
N VAL A 305 -7.20 0.72 14.57
CA VAL A 305 -6.97 0.82 16.02
C VAL A 305 -5.57 0.31 16.38
N THR A 306 -5.16 -0.83 15.84
CA THR A 306 -3.83 -1.39 16.09
C THR A 306 -2.75 -0.49 15.54
N LEU A 307 -2.93 0.05 14.32
CA LEU A 307 -1.98 0.94 13.68
C LEU A 307 -1.76 2.22 14.51
N PHE A 308 -2.85 2.88 14.95
CA PHE A 308 -2.79 4.09 15.76
C PHE A 308 -2.34 3.84 17.21
N ALA A 309 -2.61 2.67 17.77
CA ALA A 309 -2.11 2.31 19.11
C ALA A 309 -0.59 2.06 19.11
N THR A 310 -0.03 1.59 17.99
CA THR A 310 1.37 1.15 17.89
C THR A 310 2.24 2.10 17.08
N PHE A 311 2.14 2.09 15.74
CA PHE A 311 3.08 2.79 14.86
C PHE A 311 2.71 4.24 14.57
N LEU A 312 1.42 4.54 14.41
CA LEU A 312 0.90 5.91 14.21
C LEU A 312 0.56 6.63 15.52
N ASN A 313 1.08 6.16 16.65
CA ASN A 313 0.81 6.74 17.97
C ASN A 313 1.61 8.05 18.19
N PRO A 314 0.98 9.17 18.57
CA PRO A 314 1.69 10.43 18.83
C PRO A 314 2.76 10.33 19.92
N LEU A 315 2.62 9.42 20.89
CA LEU A 315 3.60 9.19 21.95
C LEU A 315 4.81 8.37 21.48
N LEU A 316 4.61 7.50 20.47
CA LEU A 316 5.65 6.62 19.94
C LEU A 316 6.27 7.15 18.63
N ASN A 317 5.73 8.25 18.08
CA ASN A 317 6.07 8.76 16.76
C ASN A 317 7.58 8.97 16.58
N LYS A 318 8.27 9.49 17.61
CA LYS A 318 9.71 9.77 17.58
C LYS A 318 10.49 8.48 17.46
N PHE A 319 10.15 7.50 18.28
CA PHE A 319 10.81 6.20 18.25
C PHE A 319 10.58 5.51 16.90
N VAL A 320 9.33 5.44 16.44
CA VAL A 320 8.97 4.75 15.20
C VAL A 320 9.60 5.45 13.98
N ALA A 321 9.53 6.78 13.92
CA ALA A 321 10.11 7.55 12.82
C ALA A 321 11.64 7.40 12.76
N GLN A 322 12.35 7.46 13.88
CA GLN A 322 13.81 7.44 13.89
C GLN A 322 14.39 6.02 13.76
N ASN A 323 13.73 5.00 14.32
CA ASN A 323 14.31 3.65 14.45
C ASN A 323 13.65 2.59 13.58
N ILE A 324 12.43 2.84 13.07
CA ILE A 324 11.68 1.82 12.29
C ILE A 324 11.51 2.26 10.83
N THR A 325 10.97 3.45 10.59
CA THR A 325 10.56 3.85 9.23
C THR A 325 11.55 4.77 8.52
N GLY A 326 12.28 5.60 9.26
CA GLY A 326 12.92 6.80 8.74
C GLY A 326 12.00 8.01 8.84
N VAL A 327 12.57 9.17 9.18
CA VAL A 327 11.84 10.39 9.53
C VAL A 327 10.97 10.91 8.37
N ASP A 328 11.53 10.95 7.16
CA ASP A 328 10.82 11.43 5.96
C ASP A 328 9.85 10.41 5.37
N LEU A 329 9.91 9.16 5.85
CA LEU A 329 9.13 8.03 5.34
C LEU A 329 8.00 7.62 6.31
N TYR A 330 7.98 8.16 7.53
CA TYR A 330 7.01 7.82 8.57
C TYR A 330 5.55 8.02 8.12
N TRP A 331 5.27 9.05 7.31
CA TRP A 331 3.94 9.28 6.76
C TRP A 331 3.45 8.16 5.82
N ARG A 332 4.33 7.29 5.31
CA ARG A 332 3.93 6.14 4.47
C ARG A 332 3.21 5.05 5.25
N LEU A 333 3.23 5.09 6.58
CA LEU A 333 2.39 4.21 7.42
C LEU A 333 0.90 4.39 7.14
N TYR A 334 0.47 5.54 6.63
CA TYR A 334 -0.91 5.77 6.23
C TYR A 334 -1.32 4.94 4.99
N TRP A 335 -0.39 4.40 4.21
CA TRP A 335 -0.71 3.44 3.14
C TRP A 335 -1.26 2.11 3.67
N ILE A 336 -1.03 1.80 4.95
CA ILE A 336 -1.62 0.63 5.62
C ILE A 336 -3.07 0.92 6.04
N LEU A 337 -3.47 2.19 6.17
CA LEU A 337 -4.83 2.51 6.56
C LEU A 337 -5.77 2.16 5.38
N PRO A 338 -6.74 1.22 5.55
CA PRO A 338 -7.53 0.72 4.43
C PRO A 338 -8.69 1.67 4.08
N THR A 339 -8.43 2.97 3.94
CA THR A 339 -9.42 4.04 3.77
C THR A 339 -10.34 3.79 2.58
N TYR A 340 -9.77 3.49 1.41
CA TYR A 340 -10.53 3.24 0.20
C TYR A 340 -11.37 1.97 0.30
N LEU A 341 -10.84 0.94 0.96
CA LEU A 341 -11.56 -0.30 1.19
C LEU A 341 -12.74 -0.07 2.13
N ILE A 342 -12.56 0.71 3.20
CA ILE A 342 -13.62 1.08 4.15
C ILE A 342 -14.75 1.85 3.44
N ILE A 343 -14.40 2.89 2.69
CA ILE A 343 -15.41 3.72 2.00
C ILE A 343 -16.13 2.88 0.94
N SER A 344 -15.39 2.13 0.12
CA SER A 344 -15.97 1.27 -0.91
C SER A 344 -16.87 0.18 -0.31
N TYR A 345 -16.49 -0.37 0.84
CA TYR A 345 -17.28 -1.35 1.58
C TYR A 345 -18.62 -0.79 2.04
N VAL A 346 -18.60 0.36 2.73
CA VAL A 346 -19.80 0.99 3.26
C VAL A 346 -20.72 1.45 2.14
N VAL A 347 -20.19 2.15 1.14
CA VAL A 347 -20.98 2.70 0.02
C VAL A 347 -21.59 1.57 -0.81
N SER A 348 -20.83 0.50 -1.11
CA SER A 348 -21.39 -0.62 -1.88
C SER A 348 -22.51 -1.35 -1.13
N ASN A 349 -22.42 -1.48 0.19
CA ASN A 349 -23.50 -2.03 1.01
C ASN A 349 -24.75 -1.11 1.02
N LEU A 350 -24.58 0.19 1.25
CA LEU A 350 -25.69 1.16 1.26
C LEU A 350 -26.40 1.24 -0.09
N LEU A 351 -25.66 1.32 -1.19
CA LEU A 351 -26.24 1.34 -2.53
C LEU A 351 -26.93 0.04 -2.89
N HIS A 352 -26.41 -1.11 -2.46
CA HIS A 352 -27.10 -2.38 -2.62
C HIS A 352 -28.42 -2.41 -1.84
N GLU A 353 -28.46 -1.86 -0.62
CA GLU A 353 -29.72 -1.68 0.13
C GLU A 353 -30.70 -0.76 -0.61
N TYR A 354 -30.24 0.34 -1.22
CA TYR A 354 -31.09 1.17 -2.07
C TYR A 354 -31.64 0.41 -3.28
N VAL A 355 -30.82 -0.37 -3.98
CA VAL A 355 -31.28 -1.12 -5.16
C VAL A 355 -32.37 -2.13 -4.77
N VAL A 356 -32.19 -2.83 -3.64
CA VAL A 356 -33.11 -3.87 -3.17
C VAL A 356 -34.36 -3.30 -2.49
N LYS A 357 -34.20 -2.29 -1.62
CA LYS A 357 -35.27 -1.76 -0.75
C LYS A 357 -35.82 -0.40 -1.17
N LYS A 358 -35.21 0.26 -2.17
CA LYS A 358 -35.53 1.62 -2.63
C LYS A 358 -35.41 2.71 -1.56
N GLU A 359 -34.54 2.53 -0.57
CA GLU A 359 -34.29 3.49 0.51
C GLU A 359 -33.50 4.72 0.03
N THR A 360 -34.20 5.81 -0.29
CA THR A 360 -33.60 7.03 -0.89
C THR A 360 -32.51 7.67 -0.04
N VAL A 361 -32.56 7.49 1.29
CA VAL A 361 -31.53 7.95 2.23
C VAL A 361 -30.17 7.33 1.92
N SER A 362 -30.13 6.05 1.55
CA SER A 362 -28.89 5.33 1.23
C SER A 362 -28.22 5.86 -0.03
N LEU A 363 -29.01 6.33 -1.01
CA LEU A 363 -28.50 7.01 -2.20
C LEU A 363 -27.87 8.37 -1.83
N LEU A 364 -28.59 9.20 -1.07
CA LEU A 364 -28.10 10.53 -0.66
C LEU A 364 -26.82 10.45 0.17
N LEU A 365 -26.74 9.50 1.11
CA LEU A 365 -25.54 9.26 1.90
C LEU A 365 -24.36 8.81 1.04
N SER A 366 -24.61 7.92 0.08
CA SER A 366 -23.58 7.44 -0.84
C SER A 366 -23.03 8.57 -1.72
N SER A 367 -23.91 9.41 -2.28
CA SER A 367 -23.49 10.58 -3.06
C SER A 367 -22.68 11.58 -2.23
N ALA A 368 -23.10 11.87 -1.00
CA ALA A 368 -22.37 12.78 -0.11
C ALA A 368 -20.96 12.25 0.24
N ILE A 369 -20.83 10.94 0.50
CA ILE A 369 -19.55 10.28 0.79
C ILE A 369 -18.60 10.36 -0.42
N ILE A 370 -19.09 10.08 -1.63
CA ILE A 370 -18.29 10.13 -2.85
C ILE A 370 -17.84 11.58 -3.14
N MET A 371 -18.74 12.55 -3.02
CA MET A 371 -18.39 13.97 -3.28
C MET A 371 -17.37 14.52 -2.28
N SER A 372 -17.45 14.10 -1.01
CA SER A 372 -16.56 14.59 0.05
C SER A 372 -15.21 13.88 0.08
N SER A 373 -15.04 12.81 -0.71
CA SER A 373 -13.79 12.05 -0.78
C SER A 373 -12.87 12.47 -1.92
N GLY A 374 -13.34 13.31 -2.84
CA GLY A 374 -12.57 13.87 -3.96
C GLY A 374 -12.01 15.27 -3.72
N THR A 375 -11.84 15.67 -2.47
CA THR A 375 -11.33 16.99 -2.03
C THR A 375 -10.32 16.80 -0.91
#